data_AF-A0A522RI42-F1
#
_entry.id   AF-A0A522RI42-F1
#
_cell.length_a   1.000
_cell.length_b   1.000
_cell.length_c   1.000
_cell.angle_alpha   90.00
_cell.angle_beta   90.00
_cell.angle_gamma   90.00
#
_symmetry.space_group_name_H-M   'P 1'
#
loop_
_entity.id
_entity.type
_entity.pdbx_description
1 polymer ?
#
loop_
_entity_poly.entity_id
_entity_poly.type
_entity_poly.pdbx_seq_one_letter_code
_entity_poly.pdbx_strand_id
1 'polypeptide(L)' 'MDHDLVYKEETYRIIGICMEVHNQLGPGFLEIVYKDALEYEFQRQGILYEREK' A
#
# COMPACT_ATOMS: atom_id res chain seq x y z
N MET A 1 -13.64 -24.06 -5.22
CA MET A 1 -12.49 -23.36 -5.81
C MET A 1 -11.74 -22.75 -4.65
N ASP A 2 -10.66 -23.38 -4.22
CA ASP A 2 -9.72 -22.74 -3.31
C ASP A 2 -8.97 -21.68 -4.11
N HIS A 3 -9.36 -20.42 -3.95
CA HIS A 3 -8.59 -19.29 -4.45
C HIS A 3 -7.51 -18.97 -3.43
N ASP A 4 -6.53 -19.87 -3.31
CA ASP A 4 -5.32 -19.55 -2.58
C ASP A 4 -4.52 -18.52 -3.36
N LEU A 5 -4.28 -17.38 -2.73
CA LEU A 5 -3.41 -16.34 -3.26
C LEU A 5 -1.98 -16.88 -3.32
N VAL A 6 -1.37 -16.83 -4.51
CA VAL A 6 0.03 -17.28 -4.73
C VAL A 6 1.01 -16.56 -3.80
N TYR A 7 0.76 -15.28 -3.50
CA TYR A 7 1.56 -14.42 -2.62
C TYR A 7 0.72 -13.92 -1.46
N LYS A 8 0.15 -14.84 -0.69
CA LYS A 8 -0.82 -14.53 0.36
C LYS A 8 -0.28 -13.50 1.37
N GLU A 9 0.93 -13.74 1.89
CA GLU A 9 1.56 -12.88 2.90
C GLU A 9 1.87 -11.49 2.34
N GLU A 10 2.48 -11.41 1.16
CA GLU A 10 2.81 -10.14 0.51
C GLU A 10 1.55 -9.34 0.16
N THR A 11 0.50 -10.04 -0.32
CA THR A 11 -0.79 -9.42 -0.64
C THR A 11 -1.40 -8.79 0.60
N TYR A 12 -1.51 -9.53 1.71
CA TYR A 12 -2.06 -8.99 2.94
C TYR A 12 -1.20 -7.87 3.52
N ARG A 13 0.12 -7.96 3.41
CA ARG A 13 1.03 -6.91 3.83
C ARG A 13 0.80 -5.61 3.06
N ILE A 14 0.75 -5.67 1.72
CA ILE A 14 0.52 -4.50 0.88
C ILE A 14 -0.87 -3.89 1.16
N ILE A 15 -1.91 -4.73 1.26
CA ILE A 15 -3.26 -4.26 1.60
C ILE A 15 -3.27 -3.59 2.97
N GLY A 16 -2.61 -4.17 3.97
CA GLY A 16 -2.49 -3.59 5.31
C GLY A 16 -1.89 -2.19 5.31
N ILE A 17 -0.83 -1.99 4.52
CA ILE A 17 -0.19 -0.67 4.35
C ILE A 17 -1.16 0.34 3.73
N CYS A 18 -1.86 -0.04 2.66
CA CYS A 18 -2.87 0.83 2.03
C CYS A 18 -3.98 1.22 2.99
N MET A 19 -4.44 0.27 3.82
CA MET A 19 -5.47 0.53 4.84
C MET A 19 -4.95 1.45 5.94
N GLU A 20 -3.71 1.28 6.40
CA GLU A 20 -3.09 2.16 7.39
C GLU A 20 -2.95 3.59 6.87
N VAL A 21 -2.46 3.76 5.64
CA VAL A 21 -2.38 5.07 4.97
C VAL A 21 -3.77 5.71 4.87
N HIS A 22 -4.79 4.95 4.45
CA HIS A 22 -6.16 5.46 4.39
C HIS A 22 -6.72 5.82 5.77
N ASN A 23 -6.44 5.04 6.82
CA ASN A 23 -6.89 5.32 8.18
C ASN A 23 -6.23 6.57 8.77
N GLN A 24 -4.96 6.83 8.41
CA GLN A 24 -4.22 8.00 8.89
C GLN A 24 -4.60 9.28 8.13
N LEU A 25 -4.71 9.20 6.80
CA LEU A 25 -5.05 10.36 5.98
C LEU A 25 -6.56 10.65 6.01
N GLY A 26 -7.39 9.61 5.92
CA GLY A 26 -8.83 9.76 5.73
C GLY A 26 -9.21 10.23 4.33
N PRO A 27 -10.52 10.30 4.05
CA PRO A 27 -11.01 10.68 2.72
C PRO A 27 -10.80 12.18 2.43
N GLY A 28 -10.68 12.53 1.14
CA GLY A 28 -10.69 13.93 0.67
C GLY A 28 -9.32 14.49 0.25
N PHE A 29 -8.24 13.73 0.41
CA PHE A 29 -6.92 14.10 -0.11
C PHE A 29 -6.78 13.81 -1.60
N LEU A 30 -5.91 14.58 -2.26
CA LEU A 30 -5.50 14.32 -3.64
C LEU A 30 -4.72 13.00 -3.73
N GLU A 31 -4.84 12.32 -4.86
CA GLU A 31 -4.13 11.08 -5.15
C GLU A 31 -2.61 11.19 -4.92
N ILE A 32 -2.01 12.34 -5.24
CA ILE A 32 -0.58 12.57 -5.03
C ILE A 32 -0.15 12.39 -3.56
N VAL A 33 -1.02 12.77 -2.61
CA VAL A 33 -0.73 12.63 -1.17
C VAL A 33 -0.74 11.17 -0.76
N TYR A 34 -1.67 10.38 -1.31
CA TYR A 34 -1.71 8.94 -1.12
C TYR A 34 -0.48 8.25 -1.73
N LYS A 35 -0.05 8.69 -2.92
CA LYS A 35 1.18 8.19 -3.58
C LYS A 35 2.42 8.48 -2.72
N ASP A 36 2.56 9.69 -2.20
CA ASP A 36 3.68 10.07 -1.33
C ASP A 36 3.70 9.26 -0.01
N ALA A 37 2.53 9.07 0.61
CA ALA A 37 2.42 8.29 1.84
C ALA A 37 2.75 6.81 1.61
N LEU A 38 2.26 6.21 0.53
CA LEU A 38 2.58 4.82 0.18
C LEU A 38 4.05 4.63 -0.16
N GLU A 39 4.65 5.56 -0.90
CA GLU A 39 6.09 5.58 -1.18
C GLU A 39 6.91 5.60 0.11
N TYR A 40 6.56 6.49 1.05
CA TYR A 40 7.21 6.54 2.35
C TYR A 40 7.09 5.22 3.13
N GLU A 41 5.88 4.64 3.18
CA GLU A 41 5.66 3.36 3.88
C GLU A 41 6.41 2.19 3.22
N PHE A 42 6.38 2.10 1.89
CA PHE A 42 7.10 1.05 1.17
C PHE A 42 8.61 1.17 1.34
N GLN A 43 9.18 2.38 1.31
CA GLN A 43 10.60 2.59 1.62
C GLN A 43 10.94 2.19 3.06
N ARG A 44 10.14 2.63 4.03
CA ARG A 44 10.34 2.32 5.46
C ARG A 44 10.27 0.82 5.74
N GLN A 45 9.43 0.10 4.99
CA GLN A 45 9.24 -1.33 5.10
C GLN A 45 10.14 -2.17 4.18
N GLY A 46 11.00 -1.54 3.38
CA GLY A 46 11.91 -2.22 2.45
C GLY A 46 11.19 -2.98 1.34
N ILE A 47 10.00 -2.52 0.93
CA ILE A 47 9.23 -3.11 -0.17
C ILE A 47 9.71 -2.48 -1.48
N LEU A 48 10.01 -3.32 -2.46
CA LEU A 48 10.34 -2.87 -3.82
C LEU A 48 9.07 -2.41 -4.53
N TYR A 49 9.10 -1.19 -5.07
CA TYR A 49 7.99 -0.61 -5.82
C TYR A 49 8.52 0.26 -6.95
N GLU A 50 7.66 0.52 -7.94
CA GLU A 50 7.86 1.57 -8.93
C GLU A 50 6.70 2.55 -8.82
N ARG A 51 7.01 3.84 -8.77
CA ARG A 51 6.00 4.89 -8.73
C ARG A 51 5.47 5.13 -10.14
N GLU A 52 4.15 5.21 -10.27
CA GLU A 52 3.51 5.61 -11.52
C GLU A 52 3.98 7.01 -11.94
N LYS A 53 4.34 7.15 -13.23
CA LYS A 53 4.91 8.37 -13.84
C LYS A 53 3.84 9.34 -14.31
#